data_AF-A0A182NAR9-F1
#
_entry.id   AF-A0A182NAR9-F1
#
_cell.length_a   1.000
_cell.length_b   1.000
_cell.length_c   1.000
_cell.angle_alpha   90.00
_cell.angle_beta   90.00
_cell.angle_gamma   90.00
#
_symmetry.space_group_name_H-M   'P 1'
#
loop_
_entity.id
_entity.type
_entity.pdbx_description
1 polymer ?
#
loop_
_entity_poly.entity_id
_entity_poly.type
_entity_poly.pdbx_seq_one_letter_code
_entity_poly.pdbx_strand_id
1 'polypeptide(L)'
;MVKEKPNSIRIYDKDGYRRRAACICVRSEAEAEVLLVTSSRRPELWIVPGGGVEPDEEASLTATREVLEEAGVMGQLGRCLGVFENSEHMHRTEVFVMIVTQELDEWEDSKTIGRKRQWFSIEEALSQLALHKPTQRHYLQQLRHSKHRTSSSSEPPPIISEHGDDDFTSGEPVLNNCAAAEAAVSSESDPTTGSNQDDTSETTPATTIADEDGGKCSTNNDAVSPTSPSATTPTT
;
A
#
# COMPACT_ATOMS: atom_id res chain seq x y z
N MET A 1 20.49 0.33 -10.66
CA MET A 1 19.66 1.03 -11.65
C MET A 1 18.34 1.35 -10.98
N VAL A 2 17.74 2.52 -11.18
CA VAL A 2 16.47 2.86 -10.52
C VAL A 2 15.33 2.20 -11.29
N LYS A 3 14.34 1.61 -10.59
CA LYS A 3 13.11 1.11 -11.23
C LYS A 3 12.26 2.30 -11.65
N GLU A 4 12.21 2.55 -12.96
CA GLU A 4 11.27 3.48 -13.59
C GLU A 4 10.33 2.66 -14.48
N LYS A 5 9.12 2.38 -13.96
CA LYS A 5 8.03 1.82 -14.77
C LYS A 5 7.56 2.90 -15.76
N PRO A 6 7.69 2.72 -17.09
CA PRO A 6 7.06 3.63 -18.04
C PRO A 6 5.53 3.64 -17.80
N ASN A 7 4.91 4.80 -17.98
CA ASN A 7 3.47 5.04 -17.78
C ASN A 7 2.93 4.78 -16.35
N SER A 8 3.77 4.65 -15.32
CA SER A 8 3.30 4.55 -13.92
C SER A 8 2.74 5.89 -13.42
N ILE A 9 1.40 6.01 -13.48
CA ILE A 9 0.66 7.17 -12.98
C ILE A 9 0.72 7.18 -11.45
N ARG A 10 1.05 8.34 -10.86
CA ARG A 10 1.10 8.52 -9.41
C ARG A 10 -0.21 9.09 -8.91
N ILE A 11 -0.95 8.30 -8.12
CA ILE A 11 -2.15 8.78 -7.42
C ILE A 11 -1.75 9.52 -6.13
N TYR A 12 -2.45 10.62 -5.85
CA TYR A 12 -2.35 11.40 -4.62
C TYR A 12 -3.73 11.47 -3.96
N ASP A 13 -3.76 11.73 -2.65
CA ASP A 13 -4.99 12.03 -1.93
C ASP A 13 -5.27 13.54 -1.84
N LYS A 14 -6.42 13.88 -1.23
CA LYS A 14 -6.90 15.25 -1.02
C LYS A 14 -5.95 16.17 -0.23
N ASP A 15 -5.01 15.61 0.53
CA ASP A 15 -4.05 16.36 1.34
C ASP A 15 -2.71 16.51 0.59
N GLY A 16 -2.63 16.06 -0.67
CA GLY A 16 -1.44 16.10 -1.52
C GLY A 16 -0.45 14.95 -1.30
N TYR A 17 -0.77 13.98 -0.43
CA TYR A 17 0.11 12.84 -0.18
C TYR A 17 -0.04 11.78 -1.27
N ARG A 18 1.08 11.29 -1.82
CA ARG A 18 1.07 10.18 -2.78
C ARG A 18 0.58 8.92 -2.07
N ARG A 19 -0.47 8.30 -2.63
CA ARG A 19 -1.01 7.02 -2.15
C ARG A 19 -0.02 5.89 -2.46
N ARG A 20 0.25 5.07 -1.46
CA ARG A 20 1.15 3.91 -1.53
C ARG A 20 0.54 2.73 -0.78
N ALA A 21 0.97 1.53 -1.13
CA ALA A 21 0.76 0.36 -0.30
C ALA A 21 2.06 -0.42 -0.12
N ALA A 22 2.15 -1.17 0.97
CA ALA A 22 3.30 -2.02 1.31
C ALA A 22 2.82 -3.24 2.10
N CYS A 23 3.69 -4.26 2.22
CA CYS A 23 3.33 -5.45 2.98
C CYS A 23 4.47 -5.92 3.89
N ILE A 24 4.11 -6.27 5.12
CA ILE A 24 4.95 -7.03 6.03
C ILE A 24 4.75 -8.52 5.72
N CYS A 25 5.60 -9.04 4.83
CA CYS A 25 5.62 -10.45 4.48
C CYS A 25 6.28 -11.25 5.60
N VAL A 26 5.52 -12.14 6.25
CA VAL A 26 5.95 -13.00 7.36
C VAL A 26 6.03 -14.47 6.91
N ARG A 27 6.94 -15.25 7.51
CA ARG A 27 7.08 -16.69 7.17
C ARG A 27 5.90 -17.53 7.67
N SER A 28 5.25 -17.11 8.76
CA SER A 28 4.13 -17.83 9.37
C SER A 28 3.32 -16.91 10.29
N GLU A 29 2.20 -17.42 10.81
CA GLU A 29 1.38 -16.78 11.86
C GLU A 29 2.16 -16.40 13.13
N ALA A 30 3.35 -16.96 13.34
CA ALA A 30 4.25 -16.55 14.43
C ALA A 30 4.74 -15.10 14.27
N GLU A 31 4.82 -14.55 13.04
CA GLU A 31 5.33 -13.20 12.72
C GLU A 31 6.73 -12.92 13.31
N ALA A 32 7.53 -13.96 13.54
CA ALA A 32 8.86 -13.87 14.15
C ALA A 32 9.97 -13.48 13.14
N GLU A 33 9.75 -13.77 11.86
CA GLU A 33 10.61 -13.39 10.73
C GLU A 33 9.81 -12.56 9.73
N VAL A 34 10.48 -11.57 9.13
CA VAL A 34 9.96 -10.72 8.06
C VAL A 34 10.91 -10.71 6.87
N LEU A 35 10.33 -10.68 5.67
CA LEU A 35 11.08 -10.56 4.42
C LEU A 35 11.31 -9.08 4.10
N LEU A 36 12.58 -8.68 3.95
CA LEU A 36 12.97 -7.38 3.43
C LEU A 36 13.61 -7.52 2.04
N VAL A 37 13.60 -6.43 1.28
CA VAL A 37 14.24 -6.35 -0.05
C VAL A 37 15.26 -5.23 -0.11
N THR A 38 16.27 -5.34 -0.98
CA THR A 38 17.27 -4.26 -1.16
C THR A 38 16.65 -3.03 -1.84
N SER A 39 17.05 -1.82 -1.44
CA SER A 39 16.48 -0.60 -2.01
C SER A 39 17.03 -0.30 -3.41
N SER A 40 16.15 0.00 -4.37
CA SER A 40 16.50 0.23 -5.78
C SER A 40 17.45 1.42 -6.03
N ARG A 41 17.50 2.39 -5.10
CA ARG A 41 18.41 3.55 -5.14
C ARG A 41 19.73 3.32 -4.40
N ARG A 42 19.72 2.45 -3.39
CA ARG A 42 20.83 2.16 -2.47
C ARG A 42 20.79 0.66 -2.11
N PRO A 43 21.42 -0.20 -2.94
CA PRO A 43 21.32 -1.66 -2.82
C PRO A 43 21.98 -2.25 -1.57
N GLU A 44 22.78 -1.46 -0.85
CA GLU A 44 23.36 -1.81 0.45
C GLU A 44 22.35 -1.73 1.60
N LEU A 45 21.16 -1.16 1.35
CA LEU A 45 20.09 -1.03 2.34
C LEU A 45 18.91 -1.97 2.09
N TRP A 46 18.33 -2.43 3.19
CA TRP A 46 17.06 -3.14 3.23
C TRP A 46 15.87 -2.21 3.43
N ILE A 47 14.74 -2.56 2.82
CA ILE A 47 13.44 -1.87 2.91
C ILE A 47 12.31 -2.90 3.01
N VAL A 48 11.17 -2.48 3.57
CA VAL A 48 9.90 -3.20 3.40
C VAL A 48 9.44 -3.04 1.93
N PRO A 49 9.03 -4.12 1.23
CA PRO A 49 8.56 -4.05 -0.15
C PRO A 49 7.22 -3.29 -0.26
N GLY A 50 7.06 -2.51 -1.33
CA GLY A 50 5.84 -1.73 -1.57
C GLY A 50 6.09 -0.45 -2.36
N GLY A 51 5.24 -0.18 -3.35
CA GLY A 51 5.39 0.96 -4.28
C GLY A 51 4.25 1.95 -4.20
N GLY A 52 3.61 2.23 -5.33
CA GLY A 52 2.53 3.23 -5.45
C GLY A 52 1.21 2.59 -5.82
N VAL A 53 0.11 3.15 -5.32
CA VAL A 53 -1.24 2.77 -5.77
C VAL A 53 -1.40 3.28 -7.21
N GLU A 54 -1.72 2.38 -8.12
CA GLU A 54 -2.01 2.69 -9.53
C GLU A 54 -3.49 3.15 -9.69
N PRO A 55 -3.89 3.76 -10.84
CA PRO A 55 -5.28 4.17 -11.04
C PRO A 55 -6.27 3.00 -10.88
N ASP A 56 -7.41 3.28 -10.26
CA ASP A 56 -8.49 2.31 -10.01
C ASP A 56 -8.07 1.04 -9.22
N GLU A 57 -6.89 1.05 -8.59
CA GLU A 57 -6.35 -0.05 -7.81
C GLU A 57 -6.67 0.10 -6.31
N GLU A 58 -7.14 -0.99 -5.69
CA GLU A 58 -7.30 -1.08 -4.24
C GLU A 58 -5.95 -1.32 -3.55
N ALA A 59 -5.73 -0.71 -2.38
CA ALA A 59 -4.43 -0.75 -1.70
C ALA A 59 -3.97 -2.17 -1.31
N SER A 60 -4.92 -3.09 -1.09
CA SER A 60 -4.67 -4.52 -0.86
C SER A 60 -4.16 -5.25 -2.11
N LEU A 61 -4.63 -4.85 -3.29
CA LEU A 61 -4.15 -5.33 -4.58
C LEU A 61 -2.78 -4.73 -4.89
N THR A 62 -2.60 -3.42 -4.69
CA THR A 62 -1.30 -2.74 -4.76
C THR A 62 -0.26 -3.46 -3.90
N ALA A 63 -0.58 -3.76 -2.63
CA ALA A 63 0.35 -4.42 -1.71
C ALA A 63 0.73 -5.82 -2.22
N THR A 64 -0.24 -6.60 -2.73
CA THR A 64 0.00 -7.93 -3.28
C THR A 64 0.86 -7.88 -4.56
N ARG A 65 0.56 -6.95 -5.47
CA ARG A 65 1.30 -6.74 -6.73
C ARG A 65 2.74 -6.31 -6.47
N GLU A 66 2.94 -5.30 -5.63
CA GLU A 66 4.28 -4.77 -5.32
C GLU A 66 5.16 -5.80 -4.58
N VAL A 67 4.57 -6.69 -3.77
CA VAL A 67 5.29 -7.82 -3.17
C VAL A 67 5.73 -8.84 -4.23
N LEU A 68 4.87 -9.16 -5.19
CA LEU A 68 5.21 -10.05 -6.30
C LEU A 68 6.31 -9.44 -7.20
N GLU A 69 6.21 -8.15 -7.51
CA GLU A 69 7.19 -7.39 -8.31
C GLU A 69 8.55 -7.22 -7.60
N GLU A 70 8.55 -6.73 -6.36
CA GLU A 70 9.78 -6.37 -5.65
C GLU A 70 10.43 -7.55 -4.91
N ALA A 71 9.64 -8.48 -4.37
CA ALA A 71 10.13 -9.59 -3.56
C ALA A 71 9.96 -10.97 -4.21
N GLY A 72 9.10 -11.13 -5.22
CA GLY A 72 8.91 -12.44 -5.86
C GLY A 72 8.32 -13.49 -4.94
N VAL A 73 7.39 -13.08 -4.06
CA VAL A 73 6.68 -14.00 -3.17
C VAL A 73 5.18 -13.83 -3.29
N MET A 74 4.44 -14.89 -2.97
CA MET A 74 2.98 -14.91 -2.91
C MET A 74 2.55 -15.49 -1.57
N GLY A 75 1.35 -15.13 -1.13
CA GLY A 75 0.90 -15.46 0.21
C GLY A 75 -0.55 -15.12 0.47
N GLN A 76 -1.05 -15.54 1.62
CA GLN A 76 -2.34 -15.13 2.12
C GLN A 76 -2.23 -13.71 2.68
N LEU A 77 -2.82 -12.74 1.98
CA LEU A 77 -2.97 -11.39 2.50
C LEU A 77 -3.92 -11.42 3.71
N GLY A 78 -3.46 -10.87 4.83
CA GLY A 78 -4.19 -10.80 6.09
C GLY A 78 -4.63 -9.37 6.41
N ARG A 79 -4.57 -9.01 7.70
CA ARG A 79 -5.03 -7.71 8.20
C ARG A 79 -4.27 -6.53 7.58
N CYS A 80 -4.99 -5.43 7.36
CA CYS A 80 -4.35 -4.11 7.33
C CYS A 80 -3.79 -3.83 8.74
N LEU A 81 -2.50 -3.46 8.80
CA LEU A 81 -1.79 -3.06 10.01
C LEU A 81 -2.02 -1.58 10.33
N GLY A 82 -2.35 -0.78 9.31
CA GLY A 82 -2.71 0.63 9.43
C GLY A 82 -2.20 1.47 8.24
N VAL A 83 -2.56 2.75 8.26
CA VAL A 83 -2.06 3.76 7.31
C VAL A 83 -0.95 4.56 8.00
N PHE A 84 0.19 4.68 7.33
CA PHE A 84 1.40 5.30 7.85
C PHE A 84 1.84 6.48 6.99
N GLU A 85 2.06 7.62 7.62
CA GLU A 85 2.46 8.85 6.95
C GLU A 85 3.97 9.09 7.01
N ASN A 86 4.52 9.67 5.94
CA ASN A 86 5.85 10.25 5.89
C ASN A 86 5.74 11.62 5.21
N SER A 87 5.72 12.67 6.03
CA SER A 87 5.62 14.07 5.61
C SER A 87 6.88 14.57 4.90
N GLU A 88 8.07 14.08 5.26
CA GLU A 88 9.34 14.38 4.60
C GLU A 88 9.33 14.07 3.08
N HIS A 89 8.52 13.10 2.65
CA HIS A 89 8.42 12.68 1.25
C HIS A 89 6.99 12.78 0.69
N MET A 90 6.05 13.40 1.42
CA MET A 90 4.62 13.45 1.07
C MET A 90 4.06 12.08 0.64
N HIS A 91 4.34 11.03 1.43
CA HIS A 91 3.87 9.67 1.19
C HIS A 91 2.89 9.22 2.26
N ARG A 92 1.74 8.65 1.87
CA ARG A 92 0.80 8.00 2.78
C ARG A 92 0.64 6.54 2.34
N THR A 93 1.10 5.63 3.19
CA THR A 93 1.28 4.20 2.85
C THR A 93 0.35 3.33 3.69
N GLU A 94 -0.57 2.63 3.06
CA GLU A 94 -1.32 1.58 3.75
C GLU A 94 -0.49 0.29 3.81
N VAL A 95 -0.41 -0.32 4.99
CA VAL A 95 0.49 -1.45 5.24
C VAL A 95 -0.33 -2.67 5.63
N PHE A 96 -0.16 -3.77 4.91
CA PHE A 96 -0.80 -5.05 5.19
C PHE A 96 0.20 -6.03 5.81
N VAL A 97 -0.31 -7.14 6.36
CA VAL A 97 0.50 -8.32 6.75
C VAL A 97 0.14 -9.46 5.81
N MET A 98 1.14 -10.16 5.25
CA MET A 98 0.92 -11.34 4.38
C MET A 98 1.72 -12.53 4.91
N ILE A 99 1.05 -13.67 5.06
CA ILE A 99 1.74 -14.94 5.35
C ILE A 99 2.20 -15.52 4.01
N VAL A 100 3.51 -15.58 3.80
CA VAL A 100 4.10 -16.10 2.56
C VAL A 100 3.84 -17.60 2.46
N THR A 101 3.22 -18.02 1.36
CA THR A 101 2.94 -19.44 1.04
C THR A 101 3.80 -19.96 -0.11
N GLN A 102 4.33 -19.08 -0.96
CA GLN A 102 5.21 -19.43 -2.05
C GLN A 102 6.31 -18.37 -2.25
N GLU A 103 7.54 -18.85 -2.40
CA GLU A 103 8.68 -18.06 -2.88
C GLU A 103 8.97 -18.43 -4.35
N LEU A 104 9.23 -17.46 -5.21
CA LEU A 104 9.65 -17.67 -6.60
C LEU A 104 11.17 -17.60 -6.71
N ASP A 105 11.79 -18.47 -7.49
CA ASP A 105 13.25 -18.46 -7.72
C ASP A 105 13.72 -17.20 -8.47
N GLU A 106 12.88 -16.71 -9.40
CA GLU A 106 13.11 -15.48 -10.16
C GLU A 106 11.89 -14.57 -10.15
N TRP A 107 12.09 -13.25 -10.19
CA TRP A 107 11.03 -12.24 -10.18
C TRP A 107 11.47 -10.92 -10.83
N GLU A 108 10.53 -10.00 -11.07
CA GLU A 108 10.73 -8.79 -11.90
C GLU A 108 11.92 -7.94 -11.45
N ASP A 109 11.93 -7.46 -10.20
CA ASP A 109 13.02 -6.59 -9.72
C ASP A 109 14.38 -7.31 -9.59
N SER A 110 14.38 -8.63 -9.40
CA SER A 110 15.61 -9.43 -9.45
C SER A 110 16.20 -9.41 -10.87
N LYS A 111 15.39 -9.72 -11.90
CA LYS A 111 15.84 -9.72 -13.31
C LYS A 111 16.18 -8.33 -13.85
N THR A 112 15.42 -7.30 -13.47
CA THR A 112 15.52 -5.96 -14.09
C THR A 112 16.51 -5.03 -13.40
N ILE A 113 16.64 -5.09 -12.07
CA ILE A 113 17.53 -4.18 -11.31
C ILE A 113 18.47 -4.89 -10.33
N GLY A 114 18.48 -6.23 -10.28
CA GLY A 114 19.33 -7.01 -9.38
C GLY A 114 18.90 -6.95 -7.91
N ARG A 115 17.61 -6.68 -7.64
CA ARG A 115 17.08 -6.59 -6.26
C ARG A 115 17.17 -7.95 -5.57
N LYS A 116 17.67 -7.96 -4.34
CA LYS A 116 17.72 -9.15 -3.48
C LYS A 116 16.62 -9.10 -2.44
N ARG A 117 16.20 -10.29 -1.98
CA ARG A 117 15.34 -10.46 -0.79
C ARG A 117 16.10 -11.24 0.28
N GLN A 118 15.78 -11.00 1.54
CA GLN A 118 16.32 -11.76 2.66
C GLN A 118 15.32 -11.76 3.83
N TRP A 119 15.22 -12.91 4.49
CA TRP A 119 14.49 -13.06 5.75
C TRP A 119 15.34 -12.58 6.92
N PHE A 120 14.71 -11.84 7.84
CA PHE A 120 15.31 -11.31 9.06
C PHE A 120 14.39 -11.58 10.25
N SER A 121 14.96 -11.78 11.44
CA SER A 121 14.17 -11.65 12.67
C SER A 121 13.66 -10.22 12.85
N ILE A 122 12.60 -10.03 13.63
CA ILE A 122 12.02 -8.70 13.90
C ILE A 122 13.06 -7.70 14.44
N GLU A 123 13.98 -8.12 15.32
CA GLU A 123 14.98 -7.22 15.91
C GLU A 123 16.09 -6.82 14.90
N GLU A 124 16.51 -7.74 14.03
CA GLU A 124 17.43 -7.43 12.93
C GLU A 124 16.77 -6.49 11.93
N ALA A 125 15.53 -6.76 11.52
CA ALA A 125 14.78 -5.93 10.60
C ALA A 125 14.53 -4.51 11.15
N LEU A 126 14.19 -4.39 12.44
CA LEU A 126 14.10 -3.11 13.15
C LEU A 126 15.44 -2.35 13.13
N SER A 127 16.57 -3.06 13.22
CA SER A 127 17.92 -2.49 13.20
C SER A 127 18.32 -2.01 11.81
N GLN A 128 18.07 -2.82 10.75
CA GLN A 128 18.34 -2.45 9.36
C GLN A 128 17.57 -1.19 8.93
N LEU A 129 16.30 -1.09 9.31
CA LEU A 129 15.44 0.04 8.96
C LEU A 129 15.72 1.32 9.77
N ALA A 130 16.35 1.21 10.94
CA ALA A 130 16.52 2.33 11.88
C ALA A 130 17.31 3.53 11.32
N LEU A 131 18.36 3.28 10.54
CA LEU A 131 19.26 4.34 10.08
C LEU A 131 18.67 5.19 8.95
N HIS A 132 17.76 4.63 8.15
CA HIS A 132 17.40 5.19 6.84
C HIS A 132 15.93 5.00 6.41
N LYS A 133 15.10 4.33 7.21
CA LYS A 133 13.65 4.14 6.97
C LYS A 133 12.87 4.18 8.30
N PRO A 134 12.91 5.28 9.08
CA PRO A 134 12.24 5.36 10.37
C PRO A 134 10.73 5.06 10.29
N THR A 135 10.05 5.51 9.23
CA THR A 135 8.64 5.17 8.98
C THR A 135 8.42 3.66 8.80
N GLN A 136 9.27 2.95 8.03
CA GLN A 136 9.13 1.49 7.87
C GLN A 136 9.53 0.72 9.13
N ARG A 137 10.49 1.23 9.92
CA ARG A 137 10.77 0.68 11.27
C ARG A 137 9.53 0.76 12.16
N HIS A 138 8.73 1.83 12.04
CA HIS A 138 7.49 1.96 12.79
C HIS A 138 6.44 0.90 12.39
N TYR A 139 6.44 0.40 11.15
CA TYR A 139 5.56 -0.71 10.75
C TYR A 139 5.83 -1.94 11.62
N LEU A 140 7.10 -2.32 11.77
CA LEU A 140 7.50 -3.48 12.59
C LEU A 140 7.27 -3.27 14.10
N GLN A 141 7.33 -2.02 14.59
CA GLN A 141 6.92 -1.71 15.96
C GLN A 141 5.42 -1.95 16.17
N GLN A 142 4.57 -1.46 15.26
CA GLN A 142 3.13 -1.67 15.34
C GLN A 142 2.75 -3.14 15.14
N LEU A 143 3.49 -3.89 14.30
CA LEU A 143 3.31 -5.34 14.14
C LEU A 143 3.38 -6.04 15.52
N ARG A 144 4.47 -5.82 16.27
CA ARG A 144 4.64 -6.37 17.64
C ARG A 144 3.49 -5.99 18.56
N HIS A 145 3.16 -4.69 18.63
CA HIS A 145 2.10 -4.20 19.51
C HIS A 145 0.72 -4.78 19.15
N SER A 146 0.45 -5.05 17.87
CA SER A 146 -0.82 -5.62 17.42
C SER A 146 -1.04 -7.03 17.98
N LYS A 147 0.00 -7.90 18.01
CA LYS A 147 -0.13 -9.28 18.49
C LYS A 147 -0.40 -9.36 19.99
N HIS A 148 0.25 -8.49 20.78
CA HIS A 148 0.10 -8.49 22.23
C HIS A 148 -1.33 -8.12 22.68
N ARG A 149 -2.07 -7.35 21.87
CA ARG A 149 -3.49 -7.01 22.13
C ARG A 149 -4.43 -8.19 21.86
N THR A 150 -4.13 -9.03 20.87
CA THR A 150 -4.92 -10.24 20.57
C THR A 150 -4.65 -11.39 21.54
N SER A 151 -3.46 -11.46 22.15
CA SER A 151 -3.14 -12.45 23.18
C SER A 151 -3.63 -12.08 24.59
N SER A 152 -4.07 -10.84 24.81
CA SER A 152 -4.49 -10.33 26.14
C SER A 152 -5.99 -10.08 26.26
N SER A 153 -6.80 -10.61 25.34
CA SER A 153 -8.26 -10.39 25.27
C SER A 153 -9.08 -11.69 25.33
N SER A 154 -8.44 -12.79 25.78
CA SER A 154 -9.05 -14.12 25.94
C SER A 154 -9.33 -14.54 27.39
N GLU A 155 -9.01 -13.71 28.39
CA GLU A 155 -9.44 -13.97 29.77
C GLU A 155 -10.87 -13.43 29.98
N PRO A 156 -11.84 -14.23 30.44
CA PRO A 156 -13.13 -13.72 30.86
C PRO A 156 -12.98 -12.88 32.14
N PRO A 157 -13.83 -11.88 32.38
CA PRO A 157 -13.77 -11.09 33.60
C PRO A 157 -13.98 -11.98 34.84
N PRO A 158 -13.31 -11.71 35.96
CA PRO A 158 -13.45 -12.51 37.17
C PRO A 158 -14.89 -12.47 37.67
N ILE A 159 -15.50 -13.64 37.82
CA ILE A 159 -16.84 -13.78 38.39
C ILE A 159 -16.72 -13.46 39.88
N ILE A 160 -17.26 -12.31 40.29
CA ILE A 160 -17.36 -11.90 41.69
C ILE A 160 -18.47 -12.74 42.33
N SER A 161 -18.09 -13.89 42.89
CA SER A 161 -19.01 -14.76 43.62
C SER A 161 -19.25 -14.21 45.03
N GLU A 162 -20.21 -13.31 45.17
CA GLU A 162 -20.66 -12.87 46.48
C GLU A 162 -21.50 -13.96 47.15
N HIS A 163 -20.98 -14.50 48.26
CA HIS A 163 -21.74 -15.16 49.30
C HIS A 163 -21.55 -14.29 50.55
N GLY A 164 -22.66 -13.82 51.14
CA GLY A 164 -22.61 -12.92 52.31
C GLY A 164 -22.50 -13.68 53.63
N ASP A 165 -22.40 -12.93 54.74
CA ASP A 165 -23.29 -13.07 55.92
C ASP A 165 -22.87 -12.14 57.09
N ASP A 166 -23.16 -10.84 56.99
CA ASP A 166 -23.28 -9.86 58.10
C ASP A 166 -24.14 -8.67 57.60
N ASP A 167 -25.34 -8.34 58.10
CA ASP A 167 -25.86 -8.04 59.45
C ASP A 167 -25.63 -6.59 59.94
N PHE A 168 -26.61 -6.08 60.70
CA PHE A 168 -26.61 -4.87 61.52
C PHE A 168 -26.92 -3.48 60.90
N THR A 169 -28.22 -3.18 60.84
CA THR A 169 -28.85 -1.97 61.45
C THR A 169 -28.93 -0.61 60.69
N SER A 170 -30.13 -0.35 60.16
CA SER A 170 -30.87 0.93 60.03
C SER A 170 -30.27 2.16 59.32
N GLY A 171 -30.98 2.63 58.27
CA GLY A 171 -30.85 3.99 57.70
C GLY A 171 -31.94 4.27 56.64
N GLU A 172 -32.61 5.42 56.73
CA GLU A 172 -33.71 5.85 55.84
C GLU A 172 -33.25 6.11 54.38
N PRO A 173 -34.16 6.01 53.38
CA PRO A 173 -33.81 6.17 51.97
C PRO A 173 -33.78 7.64 51.52
N VAL A 174 -32.88 7.97 50.60
CA VAL A 174 -32.95 9.20 49.79
C VAL A 174 -33.13 8.81 48.32
N LEU A 175 -34.37 8.92 47.84
CA LEU A 175 -34.66 8.95 46.40
C LEU A 175 -34.10 10.24 45.81
N ASN A 176 -33.52 10.17 44.61
CA ASN A 176 -33.77 11.22 43.64
C ASN A 176 -33.73 10.67 42.20
N ASN A 177 -34.84 10.88 41.50
CA ASN A 177 -35.05 10.53 40.09
C ASN A 177 -34.73 11.75 39.21
N CYS A 178 -34.97 11.59 37.90
CA CYS A 178 -35.16 12.64 36.89
C CYS A 178 -33.88 13.35 36.38
N ALA A 179 -33.86 13.79 35.11
CA ALA A 179 -34.70 13.43 33.96
C ALA A 179 -34.00 13.88 32.66
N ALA A 180 -34.48 13.40 31.51
CA ALA A 180 -34.17 13.97 30.21
C ALA A 180 -35.12 15.12 29.85
N ALA A 181 -34.58 16.18 29.26
CA ALA A 181 -35.21 17.05 28.28
C ALA A 181 -34.08 17.59 27.37
N GLU A 182 -34.09 17.55 26.04
CA GLU A 182 -35.10 17.83 25.00
C GLU A 182 -35.40 19.31 24.72
N ALA A 183 -35.62 19.56 23.42
CA ALA A 183 -36.07 20.79 22.77
C ALA A 183 -35.26 22.10 22.93
N ALA A 184 -34.64 22.52 21.82
CA ALA A 184 -34.83 23.88 21.28
C ALA A 184 -34.57 23.88 19.76
N VAL A 185 -35.58 24.26 18.97
CA VAL A 185 -35.45 24.54 17.52
C VAL A 185 -35.69 26.02 17.28
N SER A 186 -34.94 26.63 16.37
CA SER A 186 -35.20 27.99 15.87
C SER A 186 -34.90 28.05 14.37
N SER A 187 -35.78 28.72 13.63
CA SER A 187 -35.78 28.89 12.18
C SER A 187 -35.90 30.37 11.82
N GLU A 188 -35.19 30.85 10.79
CA GLU A 188 -35.43 32.08 9.99
C GLU A 188 -34.19 32.31 9.09
N SER A 189 -34.23 32.91 7.88
CA SER A 189 -35.29 33.09 6.87
C SER A 189 -34.69 33.68 5.57
N ASP A 190 -35.08 33.20 4.39
CA ASP A 190 -34.66 33.76 3.08
C ASP A 190 -35.36 35.10 2.72
N PRO A 191 -34.77 35.89 1.81
CA PRO A 191 -35.60 36.49 0.75
C PRO A 191 -34.95 36.58 -0.67
N THR A 192 -35.53 35.82 -1.60
CA THR A 192 -36.26 36.36 -2.79
C THR A 192 -35.51 37.05 -3.97
N THR A 193 -35.48 36.31 -5.10
CA THR A 193 -35.66 36.76 -6.51
C THR A 193 -34.51 37.44 -7.29
N GLY A 194 -34.32 36.96 -8.55
CA GLY A 194 -33.48 37.61 -9.58
C GLY A 194 -33.47 36.86 -10.92
N SER A 195 -34.62 36.75 -11.60
CA SER A 195 -34.72 36.04 -12.90
C SER A 195 -34.28 36.88 -14.10
N ASN A 196 -33.65 36.24 -15.10
CA ASN A 196 -33.82 36.55 -16.54
C ASN A 196 -33.31 35.40 -17.42
N GLN A 197 -33.74 35.38 -18.68
CA GLN A 197 -33.42 34.37 -19.70
C GLN A 197 -32.61 34.99 -20.86
N ASP A 198 -32.47 34.22 -21.95
CA ASP A 198 -32.08 34.62 -23.32
C ASP A 198 -30.58 34.92 -23.56
N ASP A 199 -29.98 34.57 -24.71
CA ASP A 199 -30.30 33.56 -25.76
C ASP A 199 -29.03 33.35 -26.63
N THR A 200 -29.10 32.42 -27.60
CA THR A 200 -28.26 32.25 -28.80
C THR A 200 -26.87 31.59 -28.69
N SER A 201 -26.69 30.61 -29.60
CA SER A 201 -25.50 30.16 -30.37
C SER A 201 -24.13 30.86 -30.16
N GLU A 202 -22.98 30.20 -30.37
CA GLU A 202 -22.55 29.75 -31.72
C GLU A 202 -21.26 28.87 -31.76
N THR A 203 -21.22 27.92 -32.71
CA THR A 203 -20.07 27.29 -33.44
C THR A 203 -18.85 26.68 -32.70
N THR A 204 -18.68 25.37 -32.92
CA THR A 204 -17.45 24.53 -32.83
C THR A 204 -16.47 24.80 -34.00
N PRO A 205 -15.14 24.53 -33.95
CA PRO A 205 -14.58 23.22 -33.57
C PRO A 205 -13.18 23.20 -32.93
N ALA A 206 -12.66 21.98 -32.75
CA ALA A 206 -11.35 21.68 -32.17
C ALA A 206 -10.17 22.02 -33.10
N THR A 207 -8.99 22.18 -32.48
CA THR A 207 -7.69 22.24 -33.17
C THR A 207 -6.87 20.98 -32.87
N THR A 208 -6.85 20.05 -33.81
CA THR A 208 -5.82 18.99 -33.87
C THR A 208 -4.65 19.52 -34.68
N ILE A 209 -3.43 19.45 -34.14
CA ILE A 209 -2.20 19.69 -34.91
C ILE A 209 -1.61 18.32 -35.26
N ALA A 210 -1.43 18.07 -36.55
CA ALA A 210 -0.74 16.92 -37.10
C ALA A 210 0.23 17.41 -38.18
N ASP A 211 1.52 17.10 -38.03
CA ASP A 211 2.56 17.47 -38.98
C ASP A 211 2.89 16.27 -39.89
N GLU A 212 2.31 16.23 -41.09
CA GLU A 212 2.72 15.36 -42.20
C GLU A 212 2.77 16.11 -43.54
N ASP A 213 3.97 16.51 -43.97
CA ASP A 213 4.46 16.39 -45.37
C ASP A 213 5.98 16.66 -45.39
N GLY A 214 6.85 15.97 -46.15
CA GLY A 214 6.67 14.66 -46.80
C GLY A 214 7.59 14.46 -48.02
N GLY A 215 8.19 13.28 -48.14
CA GLY A 215 8.91 12.75 -49.33
C GLY A 215 9.98 13.65 -49.96
N LYS A 216 10.35 13.53 -51.26
CA LYS A 216 10.07 12.54 -52.32
C LYS A 216 11.31 12.56 -53.28
N CYS A 217 11.90 11.51 -53.88
CA CYS A 217 12.00 10.05 -53.65
C CYS A 217 13.15 9.44 -54.56
N SER A 218 13.48 8.14 -54.45
CA SER A 218 14.32 7.31 -55.37
C SER A 218 15.87 7.53 -55.34
N THR A 219 16.76 6.64 -55.82
CA THR A 219 16.66 5.43 -56.69
C THR A 219 17.56 4.25 -56.23
N ASN A 220 17.14 3.01 -56.52
CA ASN A 220 17.84 1.87 -57.18
C ASN A 220 19.39 1.68 -57.02
N ASN A 221 19.98 0.47 -56.99
CA ASN A 221 19.49 -0.85 -57.46
C ASN A 221 20.34 -2.03 -56.88
N ASP A 222 19.96 -3.27 -57.24
CA ASP A 222 20.76 -4.50 -57.28
C ASP A 222 21.28 -5.13 -55.96
N ALA A 223 21.51 -6.45 -55.83
CA ALA A 223 20.91 -7.67 -56.43
C ALA A 223 21.54 -8.93 -55.76
N VAL A 224 21.03 -10.12 -56.12
CA VAL A 224 21.63 -11.47 -55.92
C VAL A 224 21.45 -12.14 -54.55
N SER A 225 20.86 -13.34 -54.59
CA SER A 225 20.64 -14.28 -53.48
C SER A 225 21.50 -15.57 -53.67
N PRO A 226 21.20 -16.75 -53.09
CA PRO A 226 21.91 -17.20 -51.89
C PRO A 226 22.65 -18.54 -52.07
N THR A 227 23.54 -18.89 -51.12
CA THR A 227 24.06 -20.27 -50.97
C THR A 227 24.20 -20.71 -49.52
N SER A 228 24.06 -22.02 -49.32
CA SER A 228 24.21 -22.80 -48.08
C SER A 228 24.38 -24.27 -48.48
N PRO A 229 24.74 -25.20 -47.56
CA PRO A 229 25.64 -25.11 -46.42
C PRO A 229 26.87 -26.04 -46.64
N SER A 230 27.67 -26.31 -45.60
CA SER A 230 28.58 -27.47 -45.57
C SER A 230 28.77 -28.00 -44.14
N ALA A 231 29.26 -29.23 -43.96
CA ALA A 231 29.08 -30.04 -42.75
C ALA A 231 30.35 -30.78 -42.27
N THR A 232 30.20 -31.63 -41.23
CA THR A 232 31.20 -32.54 -40.60
C THR A 232 32.36 -31.85 -39.83
N THR A 233 32.94 -32.40 -38.76
CA THR A 233 32.82 -33.73 -38.06
C THR A 233 33.10 -33.56 -36.55
N PRO A 234 32.71 -34.51 -35.67
CA PRO A 234 33.13 -34.56 -34.26
C PRO A 234 34.46 -35.31 -34.06
N THR A 235 35.10 -35.13 -32.89
CA THR A 235 36.33 -35.84 -32.48
C THR A 235 36.23 -36.28 -31.02
N THR A 236 36.41 -37.60 -30.79
CA THR A 236 36.59 -38.35 -29.52
C THR A 236 36.21 -37.68 -28.21
#